data_AF-A0A9E0N3M7-F1
#
_entry.id   AF-A0A9E0N3M7-F1
#
_cell.length_a   1.000
_cell.length_b   1.000
_cell.length_c   1.000
_cell.angle_alpha   90.00
_cell.angle_beta   90.00
_cell.angle_gamma   90.00
#
_symmetry.space_group_name_H-M   'P 1'
#
loop_
_entity.id
_entity.type
_entity.pdbx_description
1 polymer ?
#
loop_
_entity_poly.entity_id
_entity_poly.type
_entity_poly.pdbx_seq_one_letter_code
_entity_poly.pdbx_strand_id
1 'polypeptide(L)'
;MAQIATLVAINGSGTVYAVNSAGVRRELKVGDNLEKGETILTTGGARAELLMQDGETLAVAPGKSILLDDNVVQSEQRPTAQNSAVASIGGADAVIQALERGTDLNEALEATAAGLAGGGAGDGGNGFVLLLRITEGVDPLAYNYTFAPLEATALLADPNLVLNQPEEDDTNTSITPTPTPTPTPTPTPTPTPTPTPTPTPTPTPTPTATPTPTPTPTPTPT
;
A
#
# COMPACT_ATOMS: atom_id res chain seq x y z
N MET A 1 3.71 19.71 -23.79
CA MET A 1 3.01 20.15 -22.57
C MET A 1 4.05 20.75 -21.63
N ALA A 2 3.93 20.64 -20.30
CA ALA A 2 5.01 21.00 -19.38
C ALA A 2 5.91 19.78 -19.14
N GLN A 3 7.21 19.92 -19.35
CA GLN A 3 8.20 18.92 -18.93
C GLN A 3 8.31 18.93 -17.40
N ILE A 4 8.32 17.76 -16.79
CA ILE A 4 8.43 17.58 -15.32
C ILE A 4 9.65 16.74 -14.93
N ALA A 5 10.21 15.96 -15.87
CA ALA A 5 11.41 15.15 -15.65
C ALA A 5 12.19 14.88 -16.95
N THR A 6 13.41 14.35 -16.80
CA THR A 6 14.22 13.74 -17.87
C THR A 6 14.73 12.37 -17.40
N LEU A 7 14.68 11.36 -18.26
CA LEU A 7 15.17 10.02 -17.94
C LEU A 7 16.71 9.99 -17.97
N VAL A 8 17.37 9.78 -16.82
CA VAL A 8 18.83 9.83 -16.70
C VAL A 8 19.53 8.46 -16.67
N ALA A 9 18.84 7.38 -16.27
CA ALA A 9 19.34 6.02 -16.45
C ALA A 9 18.22 5.00 -16.70
N ILE A 10 18.58 3.91 -17.39
CA ILE A 10 17.78 2.69 -17.48
C ILE A 10 18.71 1.54 -17.06
N ASN A 11 18.37 0.86 -15.97
CA ASN A 11 19.22 -0.14 -15.32
C ASN A 11 18.53 -1.52 -15.29
N GLY A 12 19.22 -2.58 -15.72
CA GLY A 12 18.69 -3.95 -15.75
C GLY A 12 18.05 -4.36 -17.09
N SER A 13 17.52 -5.59 -17.15
CA SER A 13 17.06 -6.20 -18.40
C SER A 13 15.56 -5.98 -18.68
N GLY A 14 15.26 -4.99 -19.51
CA GLY A 14 13.89 -4.69 -19.99
C GLY A 14 13.82 -3.35 -20.70
N THR A 15 12.61 -2.87 -20.98
CA THR A 15 12.35 -1.56 -21.60
C THR A 15 11.43 -0.70 -20.73
N VAL A 16 11.54 0.62 -20.90
CA VAL A 16 10.74 1.63 -20.19
C VAL A 16 9.90 2.39 -21.21
N TYR A 17 8.63 2.61 -20.90
CA TYR A 17 7.70 3.34 -21.75
C TYR A 17 7.11 4.55 -21.02
N ALA A 18 6.93 5.67 -21.71
CA ALA A 18 5.95 6.67 -21.32
C ALA A 18 4.60 6.32 -21.95
N VAL A 19 3.52 6.53 -21.23
CA VAL A 19 2.15 6.39 -21.71
C VAL A 19 1.44 7.71 -21.52
N ASN A 20 1.05 8.38 -22.59
CA ASN A 20 0.39 9.68 -22.48
C ASN A 20 -1.09 9.54 -22.05
N SER A 21 -1.76 10.67 -21.81
CA SER A 21 -3.18 10.71 -21.41
C SER A 21 -4.17 10.12 -22.44
N ALA A 22 -3.73 9.88 -23.68
CA ALA A 22 -4.50 9.17 -24.71
C ALA A 22 -4.19 7.66 -24.76
N GLY A 23 -3.40 7.13 -23.83
CA GLY A 23 -3.02 5.71 -23.77
C GLY A 23 -1.92 5.29 -24.76
N VAL A 24 -1.37 6.23 -25.54
CA VAL A 24 -0.34 5.94 -26.55
C VAL A 24 1.00 5.74 -25.84
N ARG A 25 1.68 4.64 -26.18
CA ARG A 25 2.97 4.26 -25.57
C ARG A 25 4.15 4.73 -26.43
N ARG A 26 5.11 5.41 -25.81
CA ARG A 26 6.40 5.84 -26.36
C ARG A 26 7.50 5.06 -25.63
N GLU A 27 8.35 4.34 -26.36
CA GLU A 27 9.56 3.75 -25.76
C GLU A 27 10.56 4.86 -25.41
N LEU A 28 11.15 4.77 -24.22
CA LEU A 28 12.02 5.81 -23.68
C LEU A 28 13.50 5.41 -23.70
N LYS A 29 14.35 6.42 -23.86
CA LYS A 29 15.81 6.33 -23.85
C LYS A 29 16.38 7.33 -22.84
N VAL A 30 17.60 7.07 -22.39
CA VAL A 30 18.34 8.01 -21.55
C VAL A 30 18.53 9.33 -22.32
N GLY A 31 18.15 10.44 -21.69
CA GLY A 31 18.06 11.77 -22.29
C GLY A 31 16.65 12.18 -22.73
N ASP A 32 15.66 11.28 -22.75
CA ASP A 32 14.29 11.64 -23.13
C ASP A 32 13.59 12.50 -22.07
N ASN A 33 12.96 13.57 -22.53
CA ASN A 33 12.12 14.44 -21.71
C ASN A 33 10.72 13.83 -21.49
N LEU A 34 10.18 14.06 -20.31
CA LEU A 34 8.93 13.48 -19.81
C LEU A 34 7.96 14.59 -19.41
N GLU A 35 6.72 14.48 -19.88
CA GLU A 35 5.69 15.50 -19.69
C GLU A 35 4.78 15.17 -18.49
N LYS A 36 4.35 16.21 -17.79
CA LYS A 36 3.34 16.10 -16.73
C LYS A 36 2.05 15.46 -17.27
N GLY A 37 1.63 14.37 -16.63
CA GLY A 37 0.52 13.53 -17.05
C GLY A 37 0.91 12.29 -17.87
N GLU A 38 2.18 12.10 -18.23
CA GLU A 38 2.66 10.80 -18.72
C GLU A 38 2.75 9.78 -17.57
N THR A 39 2.37 8.53 -17.83
CA THR A 39 2.61 7.40 -16.94
C THR A 39 3.84 6.63 -17.40
N ILE A 40 4.86 6.56 -16.56
CA ILE A 40 6.04 5.72 -16.81
C ILE A 40 5.69 4.28 -16.48
N LEU A 41 6.00 3.36 -17.40
CA LEU A 41 5.80 1.92 -17.26
C LEU A 41 7.15 1.21 -17.46
N THR A 42 7.69 0.64 -16.39
CA THR A 42 8.85 -0.26 -16.47
C THR A 42 8.39 -1.68 -16.81
N THR A 43 9.14 -2.36 -17.67
CA THR A 43 8.84 -3.75 -18.06
C THR A 43 10.05 -4.67 -17.85
N GLY A 44 9.81 -5.96 -17.64
CA GLY A 44 10.85 -6.92 -17.28
C GLY A 44 11.57 -6.52 -15.97
N GLY A 45 12.89 -6.62 -15.98
CA GLY A 45 13.76 -6.24 -14.86
C GLY A 45 14.27 -4.79 -14.91
N ALA A 46 13.79 -3.95 -15.82
CA ALA A 46 14.27 -2.58 -15.97
C ALA A 46 13.84 -1.68 -14.81
N ARG A 47 14.80 -0.87 -14.34
CA ARG A 47 14.60 0.29 -13.46
C ARG A 47 14.80 1.56 -14.27
N ALA A 48 14.03 2.59 -13.95
CA ALA A 48 14.21 3.93 -14.53
C ALA A 48 14.63 4.90 -13.43
N GLU A 49 15.65 5.72 -13.70
CA GLU A 49 16.04 6.83 -12.83
C GLU A 49 15.75 8.14 -13.56
N LEU A 50 14.87 8.95 -12.98
CA LEU A 50 14.40 10.21 -13.56
C LEU A 50 14.97 11.37 -12.76
N LEU A 51 15.58 12.34 -13.43
CA LEU A 51 15.86 13.64 -12.85
C LEU A 51 14.60 14.49 -12.95
N MET A 52 14.03 14.85 -11.81
CA MET A 52 12.83 15.67 -11.67
C MET A 52 13.19 17.17 -11.82
N GLN A 53 12.20 18.03 -12.08
CA GLN A 53 12.42 19.45 -12.39
C GLN A 53 13.03 20.28 -11.24
N ASP A 54 12.89 19.82 -10.00
CA ASP A 54 13.51 20.37 -8.78
C ASP A 54 15.00 19.99 -8.62
N GLY A 55 15.47 18.99 -9.37
CA GLY A 55 16.81 18.41 -9.29
C GLY A 55 16.90 17.12 -8.48
N GLU A 56 15.79 16.58 -7.97
CA GLU A 56 15.77 15.30 -7.26
C GLU A 56 15.74 14.09 -8.22
N THR A 57 16.17 12.92 -7.77
CA THR A 57 16.23 11.69 -8.59
C THR A 57 15.21 10.64 -8.15
N LEU A 58 14.12 10.52 -8.91
CA LEU A 58 13.08 9.51 -8.69
C LEU A 58 13.47 8.16 -9.30
N ALA A 59 13.53 7.11 -8.49
CA ALA A 59 13.84 5.74 -8.92
C ALA A 59 12.57 4.88 -9.06
N VAL A 60 12.26 4.44 -10.28
CA VAL A 60 11.15 3.52 -10.58
C VAL A 60 11.65 2.07 -10.54
N ALA A 61 11.14 1.29 -9.58
CA ALA A 61 11.44 -0.14 -9.44
C ALA A 61 10.81 -0.99 -10.58
N PRO A 62 11.31 -2.20 -10.87
CA PRO A 62 10.85 -2.99 -12.00
C PRO A 62 9.40 -3.46 -11.89
N GLY A 63 8.70 -3.50 -13.02
CA GLY A 63 7.29 -3.88 -13.09
C GLY A 63 6.35 -2.87 -12.42
N LYS A 64 6.80 -1.64 -12.18
CA LYS A 64 5.97 -0.53 -11.67
C LYS A 64 5.54 0.41 -12.78
N SER A 65 4.35 0.95 -12.60
CA SER A 65 3.84 2.13 -13.30
C SER A 65 3.68 3.31 -12.34
N ILE A 66 4.13 4.50 -12.73
CA ILE A 66 4.00 5.74 -11.95
C ILE A 66 3.49 6.86 -12.86
N LEU A 67 2.43 7.56 -12.44
CA LEU A 67 1.93 8.77 -13.10
C LEU A 67 2.79 9.97 -12.67
N LEU A 68 3.27 10.76 -13.63
CA LEU A 68 4.06 11.97 -13.35
C LEU A 68 3.13 13.17 -13.15
N ASP A 69 2.75 13.42 -11.89
CA ASP A 69 2.04 14.61 -11.43
C ASP A 69 2.91 15.44 -10.47
N ASP A 70 2.35 16.53 -9.90
CA ASP A 70 3.08 17.37 -8.94
C ASP A 70 3.30 16.68 -7.59
N ASN A 71 2.53 15.63 -7.26
CA ASN A 71 2.55 14.98 -5.95
C ASN A 71 3.74 14.03 -5.82
N VAL A 72 4.15 13.40 -6.92
CA VAL A 72 5.38 12.59 -6.99
C VAL A 72 6.62 13.42 -6.60
N VAL A 73 6.61 14.72 -6.89
CA VAL A 73 7.68 15.69 -6.60
C VAL A 73 7.72 16.11 -5.11
N GLN A 74 6.73 15.73 -4.28
CA GLN A 74 6.64 16.18 -2.88
C GLN A 74 6.95 15.08 -1.85
N SER A 75 7.49 13.93 -2.28
CA SER A 75 7.56 12.74 -1.43
C SER A 75 8.70 12.69 -0.39
N GLU A 76 9.79 13.46 -0.57
CA GLU A 76 10.98 13.44 0.30
C GLU A 76 10.99 14.49 1.44
N GLN A 77 9.93 15.31 1.60
CA GLN A 77 9.71 16.02 2.88
C GLN A 77 9.19 15.05 3.95
N ARG A 78 10.06 14.09 4.33
CA ARG A 78 9.94 13.23 5.50
C ARG A 78 9.49 14.08 6.69
N PRO A 79 8.31 13.82 7.29
CA PRO A 79 7.77 14.65 8.36
C PRO A 79 8.81 14.85 9.48
N THR A 80 9.25 16.10 9.62
CA THR A 80 10.25 16.46 10.62
C THR A 80 9.60 16.50 12.01
N ALA A 81 10.42 16.52 13.07
CA ALA A 81 9.90 16.74 14.41
C ALA A 81 9.11 18.06 14.54
N GLN A 82 9.38 19.03 13.65
CA GLN A 82 8.69 20.30 13.52
C GLN A 82 7.34 20.18 12.79
N ASN A 83 7.17 19.24 11.84
CA ASN A 83 5.86 18.94 11.23
C ASN A 83 4.90 18.28 12.22
N SER A 84 5.43 17.51 13.18
CA SER A 84 4.66 16.91 14.29
C SER A 84 4.79 17.68 15.60
N ALA A 85 5.39 18.87 15.60
CA ALA A 85 5.48 19.69 16.79
C ALA A 85 4.09 20.21 17.13
N VAL A 86 3.60 19.86 18.32
CA VAL A 86 2.60 20.69 19.00
C VAL A 86 3.27 22.03 19.24
N ALA A 87 3.01 22.99 18.36
CA ALA A 87 3.47 24.36 18.55
C ALA A 87 3.00 24.83 19.93
N SER A 88 3.88 25.49 20.69
CA SER A 88 3.51 26.10 21.97
C SER A 88 2.71 27.38 21.72
N ILE A 89 1.52 27.19 21.17
CA ILE A 89 0.44 28.17 21.14
C ILE A 89 0.11 28.40 22.62
N GLY A 90 0.24 29.64 23.11
CA GLY A 90 0.32 29.98 24.54
C GLY A 90 -0.89 29.61 25.43
N GLY A 91 -1.89 28.91 24.89
CA GLY A 91 -2.97 28.30 25.66
C GLY A 91 -2.48 27.26 26.67
N ALA A 92 -1.31 26.65 26.50
CA ALA A 92 -0.74 25.72 27.49
C ALA A 92 -0.47 26.40 28.84
N ASP A 93 0.19 27.56 28.83
CA ASP A 93 0.42 28.36 30.03
C ASP A 93 -0.89 28.91 30.60
N ALA A 94 -1.87 29.23 29.75
CA ALA A 94 -3.20 29.67 30.18
C ALA A 94 -4.00 28.56 30.88
N VAL A 95 -3.96 27.31 30.37
CA VAL A 95 -4.56 26.14 31.03
C VAL A 95 -3.94 25.94 32.42
N ILE A 96 -2.60 25.94 32.51
CA ILE A 96 -1.89 25.80 33.80
C ILE A 96 -2.32 26.92 34.76
N GLN A 97 -2.30 28.17 34.30
CA GLN A 97 -2.68 29.35 35.08
C GLN A 97 -4.15 29.42 35.48
N ALA A 98 -5.05 28.74 34.77
CA ALA A 98 -6.46 28.60 35.14
C ALA A 98 -6.65 27.49 36.19
N LEU A 99 -5.97 26.35 36.01
CA LEU A 99 -5.95 25.24 36.99
C LEU A 99 -5.36 25.68 38.35
N GLU A 100 -4.23 26.40 38.34
CA GLU A 100 -3.59 26.93 39.56
C GLU A 100 -4.47 27.92 40.33
N ARG A 101 -5.40 28.61 39.64
CA ARG A 101 -6.34 29.57 40.24
C ARG A 101 -7.73 28.97 40.51
N GLY A 102 -7.97 27.72 40.11
CA GLY A 102 -9.26 27.04 40.26
C GLY A 102 -10.41 27.65 39.44
N THR A 103 -10.10 28.38 38.36
CA THR A 103 -11.11 28.98 37.46
C THR A 103 -11.59 27.96 36.43
N ASP A 104 -12.86 28.05 36.01
CA ASP A 104 -13.38 27.17 34.96
C ASP A 104 -12.64 27.40 33.64
N LEU A 105 -12.11 26.31 33.06
CA LEU A 105 -11.41 26.31 31.78
C LEU A 105 -12.30 26.77 30.63
N ASN A 106 -13.62 26.59 30.73
CA ASN A 106 -14.60 27.03 29.72
C ASN A 106 -14.81 28.56 29.71
N GLU A 107 -14.44 29.26 30.79
CA GLU A 107 -14.49 30.73 30.88
C GLU A 107 -13.09 31.36 30.75
N ALA A 108 -12.03 30.66 31.18
CA ALA A 108 -10.67 31.16 31.22
C ALA A 108 -9.88 31.01 29.90
N LEU A 109 -10.38 30.22 28.95
CA LEU A 109 -9.74 29.98 27.66
C LEU A 109 -10.65 30.43 26.51
N GLU A 110 -10.08 31.23 25.60
CA GLU A 110 -10.71 31.53 24.31
C GLU A 110 -11.09 30.23 23.60
N ALA A 111 -12.31 30.18 23.04
CA ALA A 111 -12.84 28.99 22.40
C ALA A 111 -11.88 28.53 21.29
N THR A 112 -11.38 27.30 21.39
CA THR A 112 -10.38 26.75 20.46
C THR A 112 -10.85 26.91 19.02
N ALA A 113 -10.01 27.49 18.16
CA ALA A 113 -10.35 27.88 16.79
C ALA A 113 -10.51 26.70 15.79
N ALA A 114 -11.13 25.61 16.23
CA ALA A 114 -11.77 24.64 15.34
C ALA A 114 -12.90 25.35 14.60
N GLY A 115 -12.68 25.63 13.30
CA GLY A 115 -13.43 26.64 12.56
C GLY A 115 -14.94 26.40 12.48
N LEU A 116 -15.71 27.16 13.27
CA LEU A 116 -17.14 27.39 13.01
C LEU A 116 -17.36 28.39 11.85
N ALA A 117 -16.30 29.09 11.43
CA ALA A 117 -16.20 29.62 10.08
C ALA A 117 -16.10 28.42 9.11
N GLY A 118 -17.24 28.00 8.56
CA GLY A 118 -17.31 26.90 7.61
C GLY A 118 -16.34 27.13 6.44
N GLY A 119 -15.62 26.08 6.05
CA GLY A 119 -14.71 26.12 4.91
C GLY A 119 -15.41 26.72 3.69
N GLY A 120 -14.78 27.72 3.06
CA GLY A 120 -15.34 28.39 1.89
C GLY A 120 -15.67 27.40 0.77
N ALA A 121 -16.62 27.75 -0.08
CA ALA A 121 -17.22 26.86 -1.09
C ALA A 121 -16.27 26.49 -2.25
N GLY A 122 -15.20 25.75 -1.92
CA GLY A 122 -14.37 24.95 -2.81
C GLY A 122 -14.52 23.48 -2.45
N ASP A 123 -14.37 22.60 -3.43
CA ASP A 123 -14.76 21.18 -3.37
C ASP A 123 -13.72 20.31 -2.61
N GLY A 124 -13.49 20.65 -1.34
CA GLY A 124 -12.46 20.09 -0.46
C GLY A 124 -13.01 19.33 0.74
N GLY A 125 -14.20 18.75 0.64
CA GLY A 125 -14.81 17.98 1.72
C GLY A 125 -14.02 16.70 2.01
N ASN A 126 -13.48 16.56 3.22
CA ASN A 126 -12.77 15.35 3.68
C ASN A 126 -13.74 14.18 3.94
N GLY A 127 -14.31 13.63 2.87
CA GLY A 127 -15.20 12.48 2.90
C GLY A 127 -14.50 11.26 3.49
N PHE A 128 -14.84 10.91 4.74
CA PHE A 128 -14.31 9.74 5.40
C PHE A 128 -14.90 8.48 4.75
N VAL A 129 -14.05 7.67 4.13
CA VAL A 129 -14.49 6.36 3.62
C VAL A 129 -14.75 5.45 4.82
N LEU A 130 -16.01 5.12 5.06
CA LEU A 130 -16.40 4.12 6.04
C LEU A 130 -16.00 2.72 5.53
N LEU A 131 -14.74 2.34 5.74
CA LEU A 131 -14.32 0.95 5.60
C LEU A 131 -15.11 0.13 6.63
N LEU A 132 -16.01 -0.73 6.14
CA LEU A 132 -16.65 -1.76 6.96
C LEU A 132 -15.54 -2.61 7.59
N ARG A 133 -15.45 -2.61 8.92
CA ARG A 133 -14.53 -3.49 9.65
C ARG A 133 -14.99 -4.93 9.48
N ILE A 134 -14.47 -5.61 8.46
CA ILE A 134 -14.51 -7.07 8.35
C ILE A 134 -13.84 -7.60 9.61
N THR A 135 -14.64 -8.12 10.52
CA THR A 135 -14.18 -8.69 11.79
C THR A 135 -13.97 -10.18 11.56
N GLU A 136 -12.89 -10.50 10.85
CA GLU A 136 -12.49 -11.87 10.57
C GLU A 136 -12.03 -12.55 11.87
N GLY A 137 -12.71 -13.62 12.25
CA GLY A 137 -12.33 -14.45 13.38
C GLY A 137 -11.14 -15.31 13.01
N VAL A 138 -9.93 -14.85 13.33
CA VAL A 138 -8.73 -15.69 13.20
C VAL A 138 -8.71 -16.73 14.32
N ASP A 139 -8.67 -18.01 13.96
CA ASP A 139 -8.42 -19.08 14.92
C ASP A 139 -7.01 -18.91 15.51
N PRO A 140 -6.86 -18.74 16.83
CA PRO A 140 -5.55 -18.54 17.44
C PRO A 140 -4.71 -19.81 17.35
N LEU A 141 -3.45 -19.68 16.93
CA LEU A 141 -2.47 -20.76 16.88
C LEU A 141 -2.19 -21.31 18.29
N ALA A 142 -2.94 -22.34 18.68
CA ALA A 142 -2.82 -23.00 19.98
C ALA A 142 -1.58 -23.92 20.02
N TYR A 143 -0.44 -23.36 20.40
CA TYR A 143 0.79 -24.12 20.64
C TYR A 143 0.67 -24.95 21.92
N ASN A 144 0.49 -26.26 21.76
CA ASN A 144 0.21 -27.19 22.86
C ASN A 144 1.52 -27.70 23.50
N TYR A 145 2.07 -26.95 24.45
CA TYR A 145 3.34 -27.27 25.12
C TYR A 145 3.21 -28.40 26.15
N THR A 146 3.48 -29.64 25.74
CA THR A 146 3.57 -30.79 26.65
C THR A 146 4.93 -30.83 27.37
N PHE A 147 4.98 -30.31 28.61
CA PHE A 147 6.12 -30.52 29.50
C PHE A 147 6.04 -31.92 30.10
N ALA A 148 6.94 -32.81 29.69
CA ALA A 148 7.13 -34.08 30.38
C ALA A 148 7.78 -33.82 31.76
N PRO A 149 7.30 -34.43 32.86
CA PRO A 149 7.97 -34.33 34.14
C PRO A 149 9.36 -34.99 34.06
N LEU A 150 10.34 -34.36 34.70
CA LEU A 150 11.67 -34.95 34.86
C LEU A 150 11.59 -36.08 35.90
N GLU A 151 11.52 -37.32 35.43
CA GLU A 151 11.59 -38.53 36.25
C GLU A 151 12.94 -38.58 37.00
N ALA A 152 12.93 -38.15 38.27
CA ALA A 152 14.12 -38.01 39.12
C ALA A 152 14.86 -39.34 39.40
N THR A 153 14.28 -40.47 38.98
CA THR A 153 14.83 -41.82 39.08
C THR A 153 15.88 -42.16 38.01
N ALA A 154 15.97 -41.40 36.93
CA ALA A 154 16.94 -41.64 35.85
C ALA A 154 18.41 -41.36 36.25
N LEU A 155 18.64 -40.62 37.35
CA LEU A 155 19.96 -40.10 37.73
C LEU A 155 20.94 -41.13 38.34
N LEU A 156 20.52 -42.38 38.52
CA LEU A 156 21.25 -43.42 39.28
C LEU A 156 21.55 -44.69 38.46
N ALA A 157 21.37 -44.66 37.13
CA ALA A 157 21.35 -45.84 36.28
C ALA A 157 22.53 -45.99 35.30
N ASP A 158 23.40 -44.98 35.15
CA ASP A 158 24.58 -45.07 34.28
C ASP A 158 25.85 -45.37 35.11
N PRO A 159 26.55 -46.50 34.86
CA PRO A 159 27.78 -46.85 35.57
C PRO A 159 29.00 -45.98 35.16
N ASN A 160 28.85 -45.02 34.24
CA ASN A 160 29.91 -44.13 33.80
C ASN A 160 29.90 -42.73 34.45
N LEU A 161 29.08 -42.49 35.48
CA LEU A 161 29.37 -41.43 36.47
C LEU A 161 30.57 -41.86 37.34
N VAL A 162 31.77 -41.88 36.74
CA VAL A 162 33.04 -42.03 37.44
C VAL A 162 33.45 -40.66 37.96
N LEU A 163 32.83 -40.26 39.07
CA LEU A 163 32.96 -38.92 39.62
C LEU A 163 34.45 -38.58 39.93
N ASN A 164 34.92 -37.42 39.47
CA ASN A 164 36.33 -36.95 39.59
C ASN A 164 36.40 -35.43 39.86
N GLN A 165 36.40 -34.86 41.06
CA GLN A 165 37.00 -35.19 42.37
C GLN A 165 38.34 -34.44 42.65
N PRO A 166 38.31 -33.10 42.83
CA PRO A 166 38.54 -32.57 44.17
C PRO A 166 37.37 -33.02 45.05
N GLU A 167 36.20 -32.38 44.86
CA GLU A 167 34.83 -32.90 44.99
C GLU A 167 33.95 -32.13 43.95
N GLU A 168 33.18 -32.66 42.99
CA GLU A 168 33.24 -33.93 42.24
C GLU A 168 32.75 -33.74 40.76
N ASP A 169 33.36 -34.50 39.84
CA ASP A 169 33.11 -34.76 38.39
C ASP A 169 33.07 -33.68 37.28
N ASP A 170 33.50 -34.12 36.09
CA ASP A 170 33.57 -33.38 34.81
C ASP A 170 32.74 -34.10 33.71
N THR A 171 31.48 -34.46 34.00
CA THR A 171 30.58 -35.09 33.02
C THR A 171 30.05 -34.07 31.99
N ASN A 172 30.79 -33.92 30.88
CA ASN A 172 30.36 -33.20 29.67
C ASN A 172 29.13 -33.87 29.03
N THR A 173 27.96 -33.60 29.61
CA THR A 173 26.69 -34.19 29.22
C THR A 173 26.19 -33.55 27.92
N SER A 174 26.55 -34.15 26.79
CA SER A 174 26.05 -33.79 25.46
C SER A 174 24.54 -34.03 25.36
N ILE A 175 23.75 -33.06 25.81
CA ILE A 175 22.28 -33.07 25.74
C ILE A 175 21.79 -33.12 24.28
N THR A 176 21.46 -34.32 23.81
CA THR A 176 20.81 -34.52 22.50
C THR A 176 19.49 -33.75 22.47
N PRO A 177 19.32 -32.75 21.58
CA PRO A 177 18.11 -31.95 21.56
C PRO A 177 16.91 -32.80 21.17
N THR A 178 15.87 -32.80 22.01
CA THR A 178 14.57 -33.39 21.71
C THR A 178 14.06 -32.84 20.37
N PRO A 179 13.58 -33.68 19.44
CA PRO A 179 13.14 -33.20 18.13
C PRO A 179 12.00 -32.19 18.29
N THR A 180 12.20 -30.99 17.73
CA THR A 180 11.19 -29.93 17.68
C THR A 180 9.90 -30.48 17.07
N PRO A 181 8.72 -30.29 17.68
CA PRO A 181 7.47 -30.79 17.12
C PRO A 181 7.23 -30.19 15.73
N THR A 182 7.04 -31.06 14.74
CA THR A 182 6.74 -30.66 13.36
C THR A 182 5.48 -29.79 13.34
N PRO A 183 5.50 -28.60 12.71
CA PRO A 183 4.32 -27.76 12.64
C PRO A 183 3.19 -28.49 11.88
N THR A 184 2.01 -28.56 12.49
CA THR A 184 0.80 -29.04 11.83
C THR A 184 0.55 -28.21 10.57
N PRO A 185 0.29 -28.83 9.40
CA PRO A 185 0.04 -28.08 8.18
C PRO A 185 -1.20 -27.19 8.34
N THR A 186 -1.03 -25.89 8.09
CA THR A 186 -2.13 -24.92 8.05
C THR A 186 -3.14 -25.35 6.98
N PRO A 187 -4.46 -25.30 7.25
CA PRO A 187 -5.46 -25.64 6.24
C PRO A 187 -5.34 -24.73 5.02
N THR A 188 -5.22 -25.31 3.84
CA THR A 188 -5.18 -24.58 2.57
C THR A 188 -6.48 -23.78 2.39
N PRO A 189 -6.44 -22.48 2.07
CA PRO A 189 -7.64 -21.70 1.85
C PRO A 189 -8.46 -22.25 0.68
N THR A 190 -9.75 -22.46 0.91
CA THR A 190 -10.70 -22.89 -0.14
C THR A 190 -10.73 -21.86 -1.27
N PRO A 191 -10.61 -22.26 -2.55
CA PRO A 191 -10.65 -21.31 -3.65
C PRO A 191 -11.99 -20.58 -3.71
N THR A 192 -11.95 -19.25 -3.73
CA THR A 192 -13.13 -18.39 -3.90
C THR A 192 -13.81 -18.71 -5.24
N PRO A 193 -15.15 -18.85 -5.31
CA PRO A 193 -15.84 -19.13 -6.57
C PRO A 193 -15.64 -17.98 -7.55
N THR A 194 -15.14 -18.31 -8.75
CA THR A 194 -14.98 -17.36 -9.86
C THR A 194 -16.34 -16.73 -10.22
N PRO A 195 -16.45 -15.40 -10.38
CA PRO A 195 -17.69 -14.77 -10.77
C PRO A 195 -18.14 -15.25 -12.16
N THR A 196 -19.40 -15.69 -12.26
CA THR A 196 -20.02 -16.09 -13.53
C THR A 196 -20.01 -14.90 -14.50
N PRO A 197 -19.57 -15.07 -15.76
CA PRO A 197 -19.58 -13.98 -16.73
C PRO A 197 -21.02 -13.51 -17.00
N THR A 198 -21.23 -12.19 -16.94
CA THR A 198 -22.51 -11.55 -17.30
C THR A 198 -22.82 -11.81 -18.77
N PRO A 199 -24.06 -12.18 -19.15
CA PRO A 199 -24.41 -12.40 -20.55
C PRO A 199 -24.23 -11.11 -21.37
N THR A 200 -23.49 -11.22 -22.48
CA THR A 200 -23.31 -10.12 -23.44
C THR A 200 -24.67 -9.70 -24.03
N PRO A 201 -24.99 -8.40 -24.13
CA PRO A 201 -26.24 -7.96 -24.74
C PRO A 201 -26.31 -8.36 -26.22
N THR A 202 -27.41 -8.99 -26.62
CA THR A 202 -27.70 -9.33 -28.01
C THR A 202 -27.72 -8.06 -28.88
N PRO A 203 -27.05 -8.03 -30.05
CA PRO A 203 -27.08 -6.88 -30.94
C PRO A 203 -28.52 -6.58 -31.40
N THR A 204 -28.93 -5.32 -31.31
CA THR A 204 -30.21 -4.85 -31.83
C THR A 204 -30.25 -5.03 -33.34
N PRO A 205 -31.34 -5.54 -33.94
CA PRO A 205 -31.43 -5.68 -35.39
C PRO A 205 -31.40 -4.31 -36.07
N THR A 206 -30.50 -4.15 -37.04
CA THR A 206 -30.42 -2.95 -37.90
C THR A 206 -31.75 -2.73 -38.63
N PRO A 207 -32.32 -1.52 -38.65
CA PRO A 207 -33.56 -1.26 -39.39
C PRO A 207 -33.35 -1.46 -40.89
N THR A 208 -34.14 -2.35 -41.49
CA THR A 208 -34.15 -2.57 -42.94
C THR A 208 -34.58 -1.30 -43.67
N ALA A 209 -33.84 -0.90 -44.70
CA ALA A 209 -34.20 0.26 -45.51
C ALA A 209 -35.59 0.06 -46.17
N THR A 210 -36.48 1.03 -46.00
CA THR A 210 -37.78 1.04 -46.68
C THR A 210 -37.56 1.12 -48.20
N PRO A 211 -38.23 0.26 -49.01
CA PRO A 211 -38.08 0.32 -50.46
C PRO A 211 -38.56 1.67 -51.00
N THR A 212 -37.75 2.31 -51.84
CA THR A 212 -38.11 3.55 -52.52
C THR A 212 -39.33 3.29 -53.43
N PRO A 213 -40.38 4.14 -53.40
CA PRO A 213 -41.52 3.96 -54.28
C PRO A 213 -41.10 4.10 -55.75
N THR A 214 -41.47 3.12 -56.58
CA THR A 214 -41.26 3.16 -58.03
C THR A 214 -41.95 4.40 -58.62
N PRO A 215 -41.27 5.21 -59.45
CA PRO A 215 -41.90 6.37 -60.09
C PRO A 215 -43.02 5.90 -61.03
N THR A 216 -44.21 6.49 -60.89
CA THR A 216 -45.34 6.26 -61.78
C THR A 216 -44.95 6.67 -63.21
N PRO A 217 -45.19 5.82 -64.24
CA PRO A 217 -44.90 6.20 -65.62
C PRO A 217 -45.74 7.41 -66.04
N THR A 218 -45.09 8.44 -66.58
CA THR A 218 -45.78 9.60 -67.16
C THR A 218 -46.59 9.14 -68.39
N PRO A 219 -47.88 9.50 -68.51
CA PRO A 219 -48.66 9.16 -69.69
C PRO A 219 -48.12 9.92 -70.90
N THR A 220 -47.81 9.19 -71.98
CA THR A 220 -47.49 9.79 -73.28
C THR A 220 -48.75 10.48 -73.84
N PRO A 221 -48.68 11.75 -74.26
CA PRO A 221 -49.80 12.40 -74.95
C PRO A 221 -50.02 11.80 -76.35
N THR A 222 -51.28 11.72 -76.76
CA THR A 222 -51.74 11.25 -78.09
C THR A 222 -51.99 12.42 -79.03
#